data_AF-A0A5R8LY21-F1
#
_entry.id   AF-A0A5R8LY21-F1
#
_cell.length_a   1.000
_cell.length_b   1.000
_cell.length_c   1.000
_cell.angle_alpha   90.00
_cell.angle_beta   90.00
_cell.angle_gamma   90.00
#
_symmetry.space_group_name_H-M   'P 1'
#
loop_
_entity.id
_entity.type
_entity.pdbx_description
1 polymer ?
#
loop_
_entity_poly.entity_id
_entity_poly.type
_entity_poly.pdbx_seq_one_letter_code
_entity_poly.pdbx_strand_id
1 'polypeptide(L)'
;MKNISDGFIKVGFEQANNQLTVTLSPDQYDPDGLGLISAFMQPTTVLLAGSATSQASGELATVYTVPEGFVALSQFVKHAGLADRIALSLRLLHLADFQQQSLTPFMHPDNIFVNGNDFRVAHRGVPKVMAPAQPNEADFLKQLKAMVVATVLPKYHFEPLIEGLDQIRDRFVRKIAEAQTIDDLTDLLNQAYRDNTKDITPVAKSRYRTFKWLGIVMTTLAVIAVGGVIYLTGVTLPKQNRVIASQNAYAIHDYTDTVQALKNDDPKTLSNSTRYVLATSYINLDNLSQKQKSGILSNLSPKSSENNLLYWIYTGRGDFKAALNLAQGIGDNQLILYAYTKLYDATKANNNLDGAKKQQLLKTYGDNITKYDKKVGGKANANTAQ
;
A
#
# COMPACT_ATOMS: atom_id res chain seq x y z
N MET A 1 -2.07 51.68 28.46
CA MET A 1 -0.61 51.67 28.22
C MET A 1 0.11 50.58 29.03
N LYS A 2 0.88 49.70 28.36
CA LYS A 2 1.75 48.66 28.92
C LYS A 2 3.21 49.08 28.70
N ASN A 3 4.05 49.02 29.73
CA ASN A 3 5.49 49.25 29.54
C ASN A 3 6.16 47.95 29.10
N ILE A 4 6.86 47.98 27.97
CA ILE A 4 7.63 46.85 27.45
C ILE A 4 9.10 47.21 27.30
N SER A 5 9.96 46.18 27.32
CA SER A 5 11.41 46.32 27.38
C SER A 5 12.06 45.45 26.32
N ASP A 6 12.98 45.99 25.52
CA ASP A 6 13.82 45.18 24.62
C ASP A 6 15.07 44.60 25.32
N GLY A 7 15.21 44.89 26.61
CA GLY A 7 16.36 44.55 27.45
C GLY A 7 17.24 45.76 27.80
N PHE A 8 17.16 46.84 27.01
CA PHE A 8 18.01 48.02 27.15
C PHE A 8 17.20 49.29 27.37
N ILE A 9 16.09 49.46 26.64
CA ILE A 9 15.17 50.59 26.81
C ILE A 9 13.77 50.09 27.16
N LYS A 10 13.01 50.95 27.84
CA LYS A 10 11.60 50.74 28.12
C LYS A 10 10.77 51.79 27.43
N VAL A 11 9.68 51.37 26.82
CA VAL A 11 8.76 52.24 26.09
C VAL A 11 7.32 51.91 26.45
N GLY A 12 6.46 52.92 26.42
CA GLY A 12 5.03 52.76 26.61
C GLY A 12 4.39 52.21 25.33
N PHE A 13 3.63 51.13 25.43
CA PHE A 13 2.94 50.50 24.31
C PHE A 13 1.43 50.46 24.55
N GLU A 14 0.66 50.91 23.56
CA GLU A 14 -0.79 50.81 23.57
C GLU A 14 -1.32 50.47 22.19
N GLN A 15 -2.03 49.35 22.09
CA GLN A 15 -2.62 48.89 20.84
C GLN A 15 -4.15 48.98 20.92
N ALA A 16 -4.76 49.74 20.00
CA ALA A 16 -6.20 49.89 19.89
C ALA A 16 -6.59 50.16 18.43
N ASN A 17 -7.72 49.60 17.97
CA ASN A 17 -8.32 49.90 16.65
C ASN A 17 -7.34 49.90 15.47
N ASN A 18 -6.58 48.82 15.30
CA ASN A 18 -5.54 48.65 14.26
C ASN A 18 -4.43 49.73 14.26
N GLN A 19 -4.27 50.42 15.39
CA GLN A 19 -3.15 51.34 15.62
C GLN A 19 -2.32 50.85 16.79
N LEU A 20 -1.03 51.08 16.67
CA LEU A 20 -0.09 50.93 17.77
C LEU A 20 0.47 52.32 18.10
N THR A 21 0.25 52.76 19.33
CA THR A 21 0.87 53.95 19.89
C THR A 21 2.04 53.55 20.77
N VAL A 22 3.21 54.11 20.47
CA VAL A 22 4.42 53.96 21.27
C VAL A 22 4.83 55.31 21.83
N THR A 23 4.88 55.39 23.16
CA THR A 23 5.23 56.59 23.91
C THR A 23 6.67 56.51 24.39
N LEU A 24 7.46 57.51 24.03
CA LEU A 24 8.84 57.68 24.46
C LEU A 24 8.97 58.84 25.45
N SER A 25 9.78 58.64 26.47
CA SER A 25 10.13 59.66 27.46
C SER A 25 10.98 60.79 26.85
N PRO A 26 11.03 61.99 27.46
CA PRO A 26 11.79 63.13 26.94
C PRO A 26 13.30 62.89 26.74
N ASP A 27 13.89 61.91 27.43
CA ASP A 27 15.30 61.52 27.32
C ASP A 27 15.56 60.51 26.18
N GLN A 28 14.51 59.98 25.55
CA GLN A 28 14.59 58.93 24.53
C GLN A 28 14.45 59.46 23.09
N TYR A 29 14.27 60.77 22.91
CA TYR A 29 14.25 61.41 21.60
C TYR A 29 14.80 62.84 21.67
N ASP A 30 15.20 63.37 20.52
CA ASP A 30 15.60 64.76 20.35
C ASP A 30 14.42 65.59 19.81
N PRO A 31 13.88 66.56 20.58
CA PRO A 31 12.78 67.42 20.15
C PRO A 31 13.06 68.20 18.85
N ASP A 32 14.32 68.56 18.60
CA ASP A 32 14.71 69.30 17.39
C ASP A 32 14.74 68.39 16.15
N GLY A 33 14.72 67.06 16.36
CA GLY A 33 14.81 66.05 15.31
C GLY A 33 13.46 65.56 14.75
N LEU A 34 12.31 66.13 15.14
CA LEU A 34 10.97 65.69 14.71
C LEU A 34 10.79 65.59 13.19
N GLY A 35 11.42 66.49 12.43
CA GLY A 35 11.38 66.45 10.96
C GLY A 35 12.08 65.21 10.40
N LEU A 36 13.22 64.83 11.00
CA LEU A 36 13.95 63.62 10.63
C LEU A 36 13.18 62.36 11.02
N ILE A 37 12.60 62.34 12.22
CA ILE A 37 11.74 61.23 12.68
C ILE A 37 10.62 61.00 11.66
N SER A 38 9.91 62.07 11.28
CA SER A 38 8.80 61.98 10.33
C SER A 38 9.22 61.45 8.95
N ALA A 39 10.43 61.78 8.48
CA ALA A 39 10.96 61.27 7.22
C ALA A 39 11.22 59.76 7.25
N PHE A 40 11.60 59.19 8.40
CA PHE A 40 11.86 57.76 8.57
C PHE A 40 10.63 56.92 8.98
N MET A 41 9.47 57.56 9.11
CA MET A 41 8.19 56.87 9.38
C MET A 41 7.46 56.38 8.13
N GLN A 42 8.08 56.50 6.95
CA GLN A 42 7.53 55.97 5.70
C GLN A 42 7.44 54.44 5.73
N PRO A 43 6.39 53.84 5.14
CA PRO A 43 6.25 52.39 5.06
C PRO A 43 7.30 51.78 4.12
N THR A 44 7.75 50.59 4.45
CA THR A 44 8.50 49.72 3.54
C THR A 44 7.85 48.34 3.51
N THR A 45 8.46 47.37 2.83
CA THR A 45 8.02 45.97 2.87
C THR A 45 8.06 45.40 4.29
N VAL A 46 9.02 45.83 5.12
CA VAL A 46 9.27 45.30 6.47
C VAL A 46 8.91 46.30 7.57
N LEU A 47 8.62 47.58 7.25
CA LEU A 47 8.31 48.63 8.23
C LEU A 47 6.87 49.13 8.08
N LEU A 48 6.17 49.32 9.21
CA LEU A 48 4.85 49.95 9.23
C LEU A 48 4.94 51.45 8.97
N ALA A 49 3.93 52.01 8.30
CA ALA A 49 3.74 53.44 8.22
C ALA A 49 3.44 53.99 9.63
N GLY A 50 4.05 55.14 9.95
CA GLY A 50 3.81 55.80 11.22
C GLY A 50 3.80 57.32 11.12
N SER A 51 3.52 57.94 12.25
CA SER A 51 3.64 59.39 12.46
C SER A 51 4.11 59.64 13.88
N ALA A 52 4.79 60.76 14.10
CA ALA A 52 5.34 61.13 15.40
C ALA A 52 4.81 62.52 15.80
N THR A 53 4.29 62.64 17.02
CA THR A 53 3.79 63.90 17.57
C THR A 53 4.30 64.10 18.99
N SER A 54 4.88 65.29 19.24
CA SER A 54 5.25 65.70 20.58
C SER A 54 4.00 66.06 21.38
N GLN A 55 3.88 65.50 22.59
CA GLN A 55 2.78 65.79 23.49
C GLN A 55 3.10 66.99 24.40
N ALA A 56 2.07 67.60 24.98
CA ALA A 56 2.23 68.71 25.93
C ALA A 56 2.99 68.31 27.22
N SER A 57 3.04 67.01 27.53
CA SER A 57 3.83 66.42 28.62
C SER A 57 5.34 66.38 28.35
N GLY A 58 5.79 66.68 27.12
CA GLY A 58 7.17 66.52 26.68
C GLY A 58 7.50 65.12 26.15
N GLU A 59 6.57 64.17 26.25
CA GLU A 59 6.71 62.81 25.68
C GLU A 59 6.48 62.82 24.16
N LEU A 60 7.12 61.88 23.46
CA LEU A 60 6.89 61.66 22.03
C LEU A 60 5.93 60.49 21.85
N ALA A 61 4.80 60.72 21.18
CA ALA A 61 3.89 59.67 20.76
C ALA A 61 4.15 59.32 19.30
N THR A 62 4.49 58.07 19.02
CA THR A 62 4.59 57.53 17.67
C THR A 62 3.44 56.58 17.39
N VAL A 63 2.65 56.86 16.36
CA VAL A 63 1.45 56.08 16.02
C VAL A 63 1.69 55.35 14.71
N TYR A 64 1.58 54.02 14.72
CA TYR A 64 1.75 53.14 13.57
C TYR A 64 0.43 52.54 13.14
N THR A 65 0.21 52.45 11.84
CA THR A 65 -0.97 51.78 11.27
C THR A 65 -0.67 50.31 11.02
N VAL A 66 -1.41 49.42 11.68
CA VAL A 66 -1.32 47.97 11.51
C VAL A 66 -2.26 47.55 10.37
N PRO A 67 -1.75 46.97 9.27
CA PRO A 67 -2.59 46.52 8.17
C PRO A 67 -3.57 45.41 8.59
N GLU A 68 -4.67 45.28 7.86
CA GLU A 68 -5.64 44.22 8.13
C GLU A 68 -5.01 42.83 7.97
N GLY A 69 -5.37 41.90 8.86
CA GLY A 69 -4.84 40.53 8.90
C GLY A 69 -3.49 40.38 9.60
N PHE A 70 -2.80 41.48 9.95
CA PHE A 70 -1.61 41.42 10.78
C PHE A 70 -1.97 41.38 12.26
N VAL A 71 -1.32 40.48 13.01
CA VAL A 71 -1.44 40.36 14.47
C VAL A 71 -0.07 40.49 15.11
N ALA A 72 0.00 40.90 16.38
CA ALA A 72 1.27 40.95 17.09
C ALA A 72 1.88 39.54 17.19
N LEU A 73 3.21 39.42 17.10
CA LEU A 73 3.93 38.15 17.16
C LEU A 73 3.59 37.39 18.45
N SER A 74 3.47 38.11 19.57
CA SER A 74 3.05 37.55 20.87
C SER A 74 1.65 36.91 20.86
N GLN A 75 0.76 37.36 19.97
CA GLN A 75 -0.58 36.78 19.77
C GLN A 75 -0.51 35.60 18.78
N PHE A 76 0.23 35.77 17.67
CA PHE A 76 0.41 34.74 16.65
C PHE A 76 0.93 33.42 17.23
N VAL A 77 1.98 33.48 18.06
CA VAL A 77 2.66 32.29 18.60
C VAL A 77 1.78 31.43 19.51
N LYS A 78 0.68 31.99 20.04
CA LYS A 78 -0.29 31.27 20.87
C LYS A 78 -1.17 30.31 20.07
N HIS A 79 -1.36 30.58 18.78
CA HIS A 79 -2.26 29.82 17.91
C HIS A 79 -1.53 29.09 16.77
N ALA A 80 -0.32 29.53 16.42
CA ALA A 80 0.48 28.93 15.36
C ALA A 80 1.08 27.58 15.76
N GLY A 81 1.14 26.65 14.79
CA GLY A 81 1.81 25.36 14.95
C GLY A 81 3.32 25.51 15.07
N LEU A 82 4.00 24.49 15.60
CA LEU A 82 5.46 24.54 15.79
C LEU A 82 6.21 24.80 14.48
N ALA A 83 5.81 24.16 13.37
CA ALA A 83 6.42 24.36 12.06
C ALA A 83 6.29 25.80 11.56
N ASP A 84 5.11 26.41 11.73
CA ASP A 84 4.86 27.81 11.33
C ASP A 84 5.70 28.77 12.18
N ARG A 85 5.83 28.51 13.48
CA ARG A 85 6.67 29.32 14.37
C ARG A 85 8.16 29.22 14.01
N ILE A 86 8.65 28.05 13.61
CA ILE A 86 10.03 27.87 13.13
C ILE A 86 10.22 28.58 11.79
N ALA A 87 9.29 28.43 10.84
CA ALA A 87 9.34 29.12 9.55
C ALA A 87 9.37 30.64 9.71
N LEU A 88 8.55 31.17 10.60
CA LEU A 88 8.54 32.59 10.92
C LEU A 88 9.84 33.01 11.60
N SER A 89 10.39 32.19 12.50
CA SER A 89 11.68 32.50 13.14
C SER A 89 12.83 32.60 12.14
N LEU A 90 12.84 31.76 11.08
CA LEU A 90 13.77 31.90 9.96
C LEU A 90 13.61 33.24 9.25
N ARG A 91 12.36 33.72 9.07
CA ARG A 91 12.11 35.03 8.49
C ARG A 91 12.57 36.17 9.40
N LEU A 92 12.37 36.04 10.70
CA LEU A 92 12.81 37.05 11.67
C LEU A 92 14.33 37.23 11.71
N LEU A 93 15.13 36.27 11.23
CA LEU A 93 16.58 36.46 11.09
C LEU A 93 16.94 37.60 10.12
N HIS A 94 16.05 37.95 9.18
CA HIS A 94 16.21 39.14 8.33
C HIS A 94 16.15 40.47 9.10
N LEU A 95 15.80 40.47 10.39
CA LEU A 95 16.02 41.63 11.24
C LEU A 95 17.50 42.02 11.33
N ALA A 96 18.43 41.08 11.10
CA ALA A 96 19.85 41.36 11.02
C ALA A 96 20.23 42.29 9.86
N ASP A 97 19.43 42.35 8.79
CA ASP A 97 19.66 43.25 7.66
C ASP A 97 19.62 44.73 8.09
N PHE A 98 18.95 45.04 9.21
CA PHE A 98 18.94 46.38 9.80
C PHE A 98 20.25 46.77 10.49
N GLN A 99 21.15 45.84 10.80
CA GLN A 99 22.48 46.21 11.35
C GLN A 99 23.30 47.03 10.35
N GLN A 100 23.01 46.93 9.06
CA GLN A 100 23.67 47.70 8.00
C GLN A 100 22.88 48.95 7.58
N GLN A 101 21.72 49.19 8.19
CA GLN A 101 20.81 50.28 7.83
C GLN A 101 20.82 51.40 8.88
N SER A 102 20.37 52.58 8.46
CA SER A 102 20.24 53.75 9.33
C SER A 102 19.04 53.68 10.29
N LEU A 103 18.39 52.53 10.49
CA LEU A 103 17.22 52.39 11.37
C LEU A 103 17.41 51.18 12.29
N THR A 104 17.03 51.32 13.55
CA THR A 104 17.19 50.26 14.55
C THR A 104 15.82 49.75 15.00
N PRO A 105 15.39 48.53 14.63
CA PRO A 105 14.16 47.92 15.13
C PRO A 105 14.14 47.86 16.66
N PHE A 106 12.99 48.19 17.28
CA PHE A 106 12.79 47.87 18.69
C PHE A 106 12.48 46.38 18.83
N MET A 107 13.43 45.62 19.39
CA MET A 107 13.38 44.15 19.44
C MET A 107 12.43 43.69 20.55
N HIS A 108 11.14 43.51 20.21
CA HIS A 108 10.16 42.94 21.13
C HIS A 108 9.02 42.24 20.37
N PRO A 109 8.47 41.09 20.85
CA PRO A 109 7.38 40.39 20.16
C PRO A 109 6.11 41.24 19.96
N ASP A 110 5.81 42.16 20.88
CA ASP A 110 4.66 43.08 20.72
C ASP A 110 4.91 44.18 19.66
N ASN A 111 6.14 44.35 19.18
CA ASN A 111 6.50 45.34 18.15
C ASN A 111 6.60 44.74 16.74
N ILE A 112 6.51 43.42 16.63
CA ILE A 112 6.57 42.68 15.37
C ILE A 112 5.15 42.20 15.06
N PHE A 113 4.65 42.57 13.89
CA PHE A 113 3.35 42.21 13.39
C PHE A 113 3.49 41.20 12.27
N VAL A 114 2.68 40.14 12.28
CA VAL A 114 2.82 39.02 11.36
C VAL A 114 1.52 38.64 10.69
N ASN A 115 1.62 38.22 9.42
CA ASN A 115 0.53 37.64 8.64
C ASN A 115 1.08 36.43 7.86
N GLY A 116 0.76 35.23 8.33
CA GLY A 116 1.39 34.00 7.83
C GLY A 116 2.90 34.00 8.09
N ASN A 117 3.69 34.04 7.01
CA ASN A 117 5.16 34.08 7.08
C ASN A 117 5.75 35.46 6.73
N ASP A 118 4.89 36.48 6.57
CA ASP A 118 5.31 37.87 6.40
C ASP A 118 5.34 38.58 7.76
N PHE A 119 6.29 39.49 7.94
CA PHE A 119 6.41 40.28 9.17
C PHE A 119 6.69 41.75 8.90
N ARG A 120 6.22 42.61 9.80
CA ARG A 120 6.46 44.04 9.79
C ARG A 120 6.83 44.54 11.18
N VAL A 121 7.79 45.44 11.25
CA VAL A 121 8.23 46.11 12.46
C VAL A 121 7.51 47.46 12.56
N ALA A 122 6.97 47.76 13.74
CA ALA A 122 6.37 49.05 14.02
C ALA A 122 7.43 50.07 14.47
N HIS A 123 7.72 50.11 15.76
CA HIS A 123 8.65 51.05 16.37
C HIS A 123 10.11 50.71 16.04
N ARG A 124 10.86 51.77 15.76
CA ARG A 124 12.25 51.72 15.30
C ARG A 124 12.92 53.03 15.66
N GLY A 125 14.17 52.97 16.08
CA GLY A 125 14.97 54.14 16.41
C GLY A 125 15.56 54.79 15.18
N VAL A 126 15.78 56.10 15.31
CA VAL A 126 16.42 56.96 14.33
C VAL A 126 17.76 57.41 14.91
N PRO A 127 18.89 57.22 14.21
CA PRO A 127 20.23 57.50 14.72
C PRO A 127 20.31 58.89 15.34
N LYS A 128 20.78 58.95 16.60
CA LYS A 128 20.98 60.17 17.41
C LYS A 128 19.71 60.97 17.73
N VAL A 129 18.54 60.56 17.24
CA VAL A 129 17.31 61.37 17.32
C VAL A 129 16.16 60.63 18.01
N MET A 130 16.09 59.31 17.93
CA MET A 130 15.01 58.55 18.57
C MET A 130 15.48 57.15 18.94
N ALA A 131 15.18 56.72 20.16
CA ALA A 131 15.49 55.38 20.65
C ALA A 131 14.67 54.29 19.92
N PRO A 132 15.16 53.03 19.87
CA PRO A 132 16.46 52.56 20.36
C PRO A 132 17.65 53.01 19.52
N ALA A 133 18.78 53.25 20.18
CA ALA A 133 20.06 53.38 19.48
C ALA A 133 20.52 52.02 18.96
N GLN A 134 21.35 52.03 17.91
CA GLN A 134 21.88 50.80 17.33
C GLN A 134 22.73 50.04 18.38
N PRO A 135 22.34 48.81 18.76
CA PRO A 135 23.11 48.01 19.70
C PRO A 135 24.42 47.53 19.07
N ASN A 136 25.39 47.16 19.91
CA ASN A 136 26.56 46.42 19.44
C ASN A 136 26.14 45.02 18.94
N GLU A 137 27.01 44.36 18.18
CA GLU A 137 26.72 43.08 17.55
C GLU A 137 26.35 41.97 18.57
N ALA A 138 27.02 41.94 19.73
CA ALA A 138 26.77 40.96 20.77
C ALA A 138 25.39 41.13 21.40
N ASP A 139 25.00 42.37 21.71
CA ASP A 139 23.71 42.69 22.29
C ASP A 139 22.56 42.52 21.29
N PHE A 140 22.79 42.83 20.01
CA PHE A 140 21.84 42.51 18.95
C PHE A 140 21.61 41.00 18.84
N LEU A 141 22.69 40.21 18.85
CA LEU A 141 22.58 38.75 18.77
C LEU A 141 21.83 38.18 19.99
N LYS A 142 22.02 38.73 21.19
CA LYS A 142 21.22 38.36 22.38
C LYS A 142 19.73 38.62 22.16
N GLN A 143 19.37 39.82 21.68
CA GLN A 143 17.97 40.17 21.38
C GLN A 143 17.37 39.24 20.31
N LEU A 144 18.13 38.93 19.25
CA LEU A 144 17.68 38.06 18.18
C LEU A 144 17.46 36.63 18.67
N LYS A 145 18.39 36.08 19.47
CA LYS A 145 18.22 34.76 20.11
C LYS A 145 17.00 34.70 21.02
N ALA A 146 16.80 35.73 21.84
CA ALA A 146 15.62 35.84 22.70
C ALA A 146 14.33 35.89 21.86
N MET A 147 14.33 36.62 20.74
CA MET A 147 13.21 36.69 19.82
C MET A 147 12.86 35.32 19.21
N VAL A 148 13.89 34.61 18.73
CA VAL A 148 13.73 33.27 18.16
C VAL A 148 13.17 32.31 19.20
N VAL A 149 13.69 32.31 20.44
CA VAL A 149 13.20 31.41 21.49
C VAL A 149 11.77 31.74 21.91
N ALA A 150 11.45 33.02 22.11
CA ALA A 150 10.08 33.46 22.43
C ALA A 150 9.08 33.11 21.31
N THR A 151 9.55 33.08 20.06
CA THR A 151 8.74 32.72 18.89
C THR A 151 8.51 31.22 18.80
N VAL A 152 9.56 30.40 18.85
CA VAL A 152 9.46 28.94 18.68
C VAL A 152 8.81 28.28 19.91
N LEU A 153 9.11 28.78 21.10
CA LEU A 153 8.72 28.20 22.40
C LEU A 153 7.96 29.25 23.25
N PRO A 154 6.66 29.48 23.01
CA PRO A 154 5.88 30.54 23.67
C PRO A 154 5.68 30.36 25.18
N LYS A 155 6.18 29.25 25.75
CA LYS A 155 6.32 29.07 27.21
C LYS A 155 7.38 30.00 27.83
N TYR A 156 8.30 30.54 27.03
CA TYR A 156 9.30 31.49 27.46
C TYR A 156 8.92 32.90 27.02
N HIS A 157 8.97 33.84 27.97
CA HIS A 157 8.73 35.25 27.71
C HIS A 157 10.03 35.93 27.27
N PHE A 158 9.91 36.95 26.42
CA PHE A 158 11.05 37.59 25.78
C PHE A 158 11.99 38.29 26.78
N GLU A 159 11.44 39.07 27.71
CA GLU A 159 12.25 39.94 28.57
C GLU A 159 13.19 39.15 29.50
N PRO A 160 12.76 38.04 30.16
CA PRO A 160 13.67 37.20 30.94
C PRO A 160 14.75 36.48 30.11
N LEU A 161 14.54 36.32 28.79
CA LEU A 161 15.49 35.62 27.92
C LEU A 161 16.74 36.45 27.61
N ILE A 162 16.65 37.79 27.65
CA ILE A 162 17.79 38.66 27.29
C ILE A 162 19.03 38.35 28.14
N GLU A 163 18.85 38.18 29.45
CA GLU A 163 19.93 37.88 30.41
C GLU A 163 19.93 36.40 30.85
N GLY A 164 18.81 35.71 30.71
CA GLY A 164 18.59 34.37 31.27
C GLY A 164 18.72 33.21 30.29
N LEU A 165 19.03 33.47 29.02
CA LEU A 165 19.03 32.44 27.96
C LEU A 165 19.90 31.22 28.30
N ASP A 166 21.12 31.47 28.77
CA ASP A 166 22.12 30.42 29.08
C ASP A 166 21.72 29.52 30.25
N GLN A 167 20.79 29.98 31.10
CA GLN A 167 20.35 29.25 32.29
C GLN A 167 19.27 28.20 31.96
N ILE A 168 18.70 28.25 30.76
CA ILE A 168 17.61 27.36 30.34
C ILE A 168 18.17 25.97 30.00
N ARG A 169 17.54 24.94 30.58
CA ARG A 169 17.99 23.53 30.41
C ARG A 169 17.43 22.83 29.17
N ASP A 170 16.52 23.48 28.44
CA ASP A 170 15.93 22.94 27.21
C ASP A 170 17.01 22.76 26.14
N ARG A 171 17.08 21.57 25.55
CA ARG A 171 18.14 21.19 24.60
C ARG A 171 18.19 22.10 23.38
N PHE A 172 17.03 22.54 22.89
CA PHE A 172 16.95 23.41 21.73
C PHE A 172 17.40 24.83 22.07
N VAL A 173 16.97 25.33 23.23
CA VAL A 173 17.35 26.67 23.72
C VAL A 173 18.86 26.76 23.96
N ARG A 174 19.49 25.72 24.52
CA ARG A 174 20.96 25.69 24.70
C ARG A 174 21.73 25.80 23.40
N LYS A 175 21.29 25.07 22.37
CA LYS A 175 21.92 25.18 21.05
C LYS A 175 21.77 26.58 20.45
N ILE A 176 20.63 27.24 20.66
CA ILE A 176 20.43 28.64 20.27
C ILE A 176 21.34 29.59 21.08
N ALA A 177 21.50 29.32 22.37
CA ALA A 177 22.38 30.10 23.25
C ALA A 177 23.84 30.01 22.81
N GLU A 178 24.31 28.81 22.45
CA GLU A 178 25.68 28.51 22.00
C GLU A 178 26.00 29.05 20.59
N ALA A 179 25.00 29.31 19.75
CA ALA A 179 25.20 29.83 18.39
C ALA A 179 25.94 31.18 18.41
N GLN A 180 27.03 31.34 17.65
CA GLN A 180 27.83 32.58 17.70
C GLN A 180 27.48 33.54 16.57
N THR A 181 26.86 33.03 15.50
CA THR A 181 26.53 33.82 14.32
C THR A 181 25.06 33.65 13.91
N ILE A 182 24.59 34.55 13.05
CA ILE A 182 23.26 34.45 12.44
C ILE A 182 23.19 33.21 11.51
N ASP A 183 24.30 32.84 10.88
CA ASP A 183 24.39 31.63 10.06
C ASP A 183 24.21 30.36 10.91
N ASP A 184 24.83 30.29 12.09
CA ASP A 184 24.62 29.18 13.04
C ASP A 184 23.15 29.05 13.45
N LEU A 185 22.48 30.18 13.70
CA LEU A 185 21.04 30.22 14.01
C LEU A 185 20.21 29.77 12.81
N THR A 186 20.57 30.20 11.61
CA THR A 186 19.90 29.83 10.36
C THR A 186 19.97 28.33 10.12
N ASP A 187 21.15 27.73 10.27
CA ASP A 187 21.37 26.30 10.10
C ASP A 187 20.59 25.48 11.14
N LEU A 188 20.64 25.91 12.40
CA LEU A 188 19.90 25.28 13.50
C LEU A 188 18.39 25.31 13.27
N LEU A 189 17.84 26.45 12.85
CA LEU A 189 16.41 26.59 12.56
C LEU A 189 15.99 25.83 11.31
N ASN A 190 16.82 25.79 10.27
CA ASN A 190 16.59 24.99 9.07
C ASN A 190 16.56 23.49 9.37
N GLN A 191 17.47 23.01 10.23
CA GLN A 191 17.45 21.63 10.70
C GLN A 191 16.16 21.34 11.48
N ALA A 192 15.81 22.21 12.44
CA ALA A 192 14.59 22.06 13.21
C ALA A 192 13.33 22.10 12.34
N TYR A 193 13.31 22.95 11.30
CA TYR A 193 12.21 23.00 10.34
C TYR A 193 12.07 21.66 9.61
N ARG A 194 13.17 21.15 9.03
CA ARG A 194 13.19 19.85 8.33
C ARG A 194 12.74 18.69 9.22
N ASP A 195 13.17 18.66 10.47
CA ASP A 195 12.81 17.60 11.42
C ASP A 195 11.33 17.65 11.82
N ASN A 196 10.70 18.83 11.76
CA ASN A 196 9.28 19.03 12.11
C ASN A 196 8.34 19.10 10.90
N THR A 197 8.88 19.15 9.67
CA THR A 197 8.10 19.12 8.42
C THR A 197 8.27 17.82 7.63
N LYS A 198 9.25 16.96 7.96
CA LYS A 198 9.31 15.58 7.47
C LYS A 198 8.18 14.78 8.16
N ASP A 199 7.26 14.24 7.36
CA ASP A 199 6.19 13.29 7.73
C ASP A 199 4.96 13.80 8.50
N ILE A 200 4.26 14.85 8.03
CA ILE A 200 2.88 15.10 8.51
C ILE A 200 1.94 15.58 7.40
N THR A 201 1.54 14.67 6.49
CA THR A 201 0.22 14.78 5.85
C THR A 201 -0.79 13.95 6.67
N PRO A 202 -1.75 14.55 7.39
CA PRO A 202 -2.69 13.79 8.21
C PRO A 202 -3.74 13.11 7.33
N VAL A 203 -3.43 11.91 6.85
CA VAL A 203 -4.48 11.01 6.33
C VAL A 203 -5.15 10.38 7.55
N ALA A 204 -6.47 10.56 7.70
CA ALA A 204 -7.24 9.95 8.78
C ALA A 204 -6.92 8.43 8.86
N LYS A 205 -6.21 8.00 9.92
CA LYS A 205 -5.66 6.65 10.08
C LYS A 205 -6.68 5.52 9.88
N SER A 206 -7.97 5.79 10.15
CA SER A 206 -9.05 4.82 9.96
C SER A 206 -9.35 4.52 8.48
N ARG A 207 -9.48 5.56 7.64
CA ARG A 207 -9.75 5.39 6.19
C ARG A 207 -8.59 4.68 5.49
N TYR A 208 -7.35 5.09 5.77
CA TYR A 208 -6.17 4.46 5.17
C TYR A 208 -6.06 2.98 5.56
N ARG A 209 -6.31 2.63 6.83
CA ARG A 209 -6.28 1.22 7.28
C ARG A 209 -7.37 0.40 6.60
N THR A 210 -8.59 0.93 6.47
CA THR A 210 -9.68 0.24 5.75
C THR A 210 -9.34 0.06 4.28
N PHE A 211 -8.86 1.10 3.58
CA PHE A 211 -8.47 0.99 2.16
C PHE A 211 -7.30 0.03 1.95
N LYS A 212 -6.31 0.01 2.84
CA LYS A 212 -5.18 -0.93 2.78
C LYS A 212 -5.67 -2.38 2.89
N TRP A 213 -6.49 -2.71 3.89
CA TRP A 213 -7.02 -4.06 4.05
C TRP A 213 -8.02 -4.45 2.96
N LEU A 214 -8.89 -3.53 2.56
CA LEU A 214 -9.83 -3.75 1.44
C LEU A 214 -9.06 -4.02 0.15
N GLY A 215 -8.00 -3.26 -0.13
CA GLY A 215 -7.15 -3.48 -1.31
C GLY A 215 -6.51 -4.87 -1.30
N ILE A 216 -5.97 -5.31 -0.16
CA ILE A 216 -5.37 -6.65 -0.02
C ILE A 216 -6.42 -7.76 -0.24
N VAL A 217 -7.58 -7.65 0.40
CA VAL A 217 -8.67 -8.63 0.27
C VAL A 217 -9.19 -8.69 -1.16
N MET A 218 -9.47 -7.54 -1.77
CA MET A 218 -9.97 -7.46 -3.15
C MET A 218 -8.96 -7.99 -4.15
N THR A 219 -7.67 -7.69 -3.97
CA THR A 219 -6.60 -8.24 -4.83
C THR A 219 -6.51 -9.75 -4.69
N THR A 220 -6.61 -10.27 -3.47
CA THR A 220 -6.55 -11.72 -3.22
C THR A 220 -7.75 -12.43 -3.85
N LEU A 221 -8.96 -11.87 -3.70
CA LEU A 221 -10.17 -12.39 -4.32
C LEU A 221 -10.10 -12.34 -5.86
N ALA A 222 -9.54 -11.27 -6.43
CA ALA A 222 -9.35 -11.16 -7.88
C ALA A 222 -8.42 -12.26 -8.41
N VAL A 223 -7.31 -12.54 -7.73
CA VAL A 223 -6.38 -13.61 -8.13
C VAL A 223 -7.06 -14.98 -8.09
N ILE A 224 -7.84 -15.29 -7.06
CA ILE A 224 -8.60 -16.54 -6.96
C ILE A 224 -9.64 -16.64 -8.08
N ALA A 225 -10.37 -15.57 -8.36
CA ALA A 225 -11.36 -15.53 -9.43
C ALA A 225 -10.72 -15.78 -10.81
N VAL A 226 -9.60 -15.12 -11.11
CA VAL A 226 -8.84 -15.34 -12.34
C VAL A 226 -8.36 -16.79 -12.45
N GLY A 227 -7.82 -17.36 -11.37
CA GLY A 227 -7.43 -18.77 -11.33
C GLY A 227 -8.59 -19.71 -11.61
N GLY A 228 -9.77 -19.43 -11.05
CA GLY A 228 -11.00 -20.18 -11.32
C GLY A 228 -11.42 -20.13 -12.80
N VAL A 229 -11.37 -18.95 -13.42
CA VAL A 229 -11.69 -18.78 -14.85
C VAL A 229 -10.71 -19.56 -15.73
N ILE A 230 -9.41 -19.51 -15.43
CA ILE A 230 -8.39 -20.27 -16.17
C ILE A 230 -8.65 -21.77 -16.05
N TYR A 231 -8.96 -22.27 -14.86
CA TYR A 231 -9.27 -23.69 -14.66
C TYR A 231 -10.54 -24.11 -15.42
N LEU A 232 -11.60 -23.29 -15.37
CA LEU A 232 -12.84 -23.58 -16.07
C LEU A 232 -12.61 -23.64 -17.59
N THR A 233 -11.93 -22.66 -18.15
CA THR A 233 -11.72 -22.53 -19.60
C THR A 233 -10.65 -23.47 -20.15
N GLY A 234 -9.57 -23.73 -19.40
CA GLY A 234 -8.46 -24.56 -19.84
C GLY A 234 -8.66 -26.06 -19.59
N VAL A 235 -9.44 -26.45 -18.58
CA VAL A 235 -9.60 -27.86 -18.17
C VAL A 235 -11.03 -28.35 -18.34
N THR A 236 -12.01 -27.65 -17.75
CA THR A 236 -13.38 -28.19 -17.70
C THR A 236 -14.13 -28.08 -19.03
N LEU A 237 -14.06 -26.94 -19.72
CA LEU A 237 -14.74 -26.74 -21.00
C LEU A 237 -14.21 -27.68 -22.10
N PRO A 238 -12.88 -27.87 -22.30
CA PRO A 238 -12.37 -28.81 -23.29
C PRO A 238 -12.80 -30.25 -23.00
N LYS A 239 -12.83 -30.66 -21.72
CA LYS A 239 -13.31 -31.98 -21.32
C LYS A 239 -14.80 -32.15 -21.65
N GLN A 240 -15.64 -31.16 -21.35
CA GLN A 240 -17.06 -31.19 -21.72
C GLN A 240 -17.26 -31.28 -23.24
N ASN A 241 -16.50 -30.50 -24.02
CA ASN A 241 -16.58 -30.53 -25.48
C ASN A 241 -16.21 -31.90 -26.05
N ARG A 242 -15.18 -32.58 -25.51
CA ARG A 242 -14.82 -33.95 -25.92
C ARG A 242 -15.91 -34.96 -25.55
N VAL A 243 -16.52 -34.84 -24.38
CA VAL A 243 -17.67 -35.67 -23.98
C VAL A 243 -18.85 -35.48 -24.93
N ILE A 244 -19.22 -34.23 -25.25
CA ILE A 244 -20.29 -33.94 -26.21
C ILE A 244 -19.97 -34.49 -27.59
N ALA A 245 -18.74 -34.29 -28.09
CA ALA A 245 -18.30 -34.83 -29.37
C ALA A 245 -18.40 -36.37 -29.41
N SER A 246 -17.98 -37.05 -28.33
CA SER A 246 -18.08 -38.51 -28.22
C SER A 246 -19.53 -39.00 -28.22
N GLN A 247 -20.44 -38.28 -27.55
CA GLN A 247 -21.86 -38.64 -27.52
C GLN A 247 -22.53 -38.42 -28.88
N ASN A 248 -22.16 -37.35 -29.59
CA ASN A 248 -22.66 -37.08 -30.93
C ASN A 248 -22.18 -38.15 -31.93
N ALA A 249 -20.90 -38.50 -31.90
CA ALA A 249 -20.34 -39.58 -32.72
C ALA A 249 -21.03 -40.93 -32.42
N TYR A 250 -21.25 -41.22 -31.13
CA TYR A 250 -21.95 -42.43 -30.71
C TYR A 250 -23.39 -42.49 -31.22
N ALA A 251 -24.11 -41.37 -31.21
CA ALA A 251 -25.50 -41.30 -31.67
C ALA A 251 -25.65 -41.66 -33.16
N ILE A 252 -24.63 -41.37 -33.98
CA ILE A 252 -24.57 -41.75 -35.39
C ILE A 252 -23.85 -43.08 -35.64
N HIS A 253 -23.60 -43.86 -34.59
CA HIS A 253 -22.89 -45.15 -34.62
C HIS A 253 -21.43 -45.07 -35.09
N ASP A 254 -20.81 -43.89 -35.01
CA ASP A 254 -19.37 -43.74 -35.26
C ASP A 254 -18.57 -44.05 -33.98
N TYR A 255 -18.34 -45.34 -33.77
CA TYR A 255 -17.61 -45.83 -32.61
C TYR A 255 -16.12 -45.46 -32.65
N THR A 256 -15.53 -45.28 -33.84
CA THR A 256 -14.12 -44.90 -34.00
C THR A 256 -13.89 -43.49 -33.51
N ASP A 257 -14.70 -42.54 -33.95
CA ASP A 257 -14.59 -41.15 -33.51
C ASP A 257 -14.98 -41.00 -32.03
N THR A 258 -15.91 -41.82 -31.54
CA THR A 258 -16.26 -41.87 -30.11
C THR A 258 -15.05 -42.20 -29.24
N VAL A 259 -14.29 -43.25 -29.58
CA VAL A 259 -13.12 -43.64 -28.78
C VAL A 259 -11.95 -42.67 -28.96
N GLN A 260 -11.79 -42.06 -30.13
CA GLN A 260 -10.75 -41.06 -30.39
C GLN A 260 -10.99 -39.77 -29.59
N ALA A 261 -12.24 -39.28 -29.55
CA ALA A 261 -12.62 -38.07 -28.83
C ALA A 261 -12.26 -38.15 -27.34
N LEU A 262 -12.30 -39.35 -26.73
CA LEU A 262 -12.01 -39.57 -25.31
C LEU A 262 -10.71 -40.33 -25.06
N LYS A 263 -9.84 -40.47 -26.06
CA LYS A 263 -8.61 -41.30 -25.97
C LYS A 263 -7.71 -40.90 -24.81
N ASN A 264 -7.54 -39.59 -24.61
CA ASN A 264 -6.63 -39.01 -23.61
C ASN A 264 -7.31 -38.74 -22.26
N ASP A 265 -8.62 -38.96 -22.13
CA ASP A 265 -9.33 -38.78 -20.88
C ASP A 265 -9.17 -40.01 -19.97
N ASP A 266 -8.98 -39.79 -18.67
CA ASP A 266 -9.01 -40.86 -17.67
C ASP A 266 -10.45 -41.39 -17.52
N PRO A 267 -10.72 -42.67 -17.83
CA PRO A 267 -12.05 -43.27 -17.76
C PRO A 267 -12.70 -43.16 -16.38
N LYS A 268 -11.90 -43.15 -15.30
CA LYS A 268 -12.42 -43.05 -13.92
C LYS A 268 -13.04 -41.68 -13.64
N THR A 269 -12.57 -40.64 -14.34
CA THR A 269 -13.07 -39.27 -14.18
C THR A 269 -14.29 -38.96 -15.03
N LEU A 270 -14.74 -39.91 -15.85
CA LEU A 270 -15.91 -39.79 -16.73
C LEU A 270 -17.18 -40.17 -15.96
N SER A 271 -18.31 -39.55 -16.35
CA SER A 271 -19.62 -39.95 -15.84
C SER A 271 -19.99 -41.37 -16.28
N ASN A 272 -20.86 -42.04 -15.53
CA ASN A 272 -21.25 -43.43 -15.85
C ASN A 272 -21.87 -43.57 -17.26
N SER A 273 -22.64 -42.57 -17.69
CA SER A 273 -23.20 -42.50 -19.06
C SER A 273 -22.11 -42.41 -20.12
N THR A 274 -21.09 -41.56 -19.90
CA THR A 274 -19.97 -41.43 -20.84
C THR A 274 -19.10 -42.69 -20.85
N ARG A 275 -18.89 -43.32 -19.68
CA ARG A 275 -18.21 -44.62 -19.60
C ARG A 275 -18.98 -45.71 -20.35
N TYR A 276 -20.31 -45.71 -20.26
CA TYR A 276 -21.14 -46.62 -21.03
C TYR A 276 -20.94 -46.42 -22.54
N VAL A 277 -21.07 -45.18 -23.04
CA VAL A 277 -20.81 -44.83 -24.44
C VAL A 277 -19.42 -45.29 -24.90
N LEU A 278 -18.40 -45.05 -24.08
CA LEU A 278 -17.03 -45.44 -24.41
C LEU A 278 -16.85 -46.97 -24.40
N ALA A 279 -17.39 -47.67 -23.40
CA ALA A 279 -17.34 -49.12 -23.27
C ALA A 279 -18.04 -49.82 -24.44
N THR A 280 -19.26 -49.41 -24.77
CA THR A 280 -20.02 -49.98 -25.90
C THR A 280 -19.33 -49.72 -27.22
N SER A 281 -18.72 -48.55 -27.41
CA SER A 281 -17.91 -48.25 -28.60
C SER A 281 -16.71 -49.19 -28.74
N TYR A 282 -15.96 -49.42 -27.66
CA TYR A 282 -14.86 -50.38 -27.67
C TYR A 282 -15.32 -51.82 -27.95
N ILE A 283 -16.45 -52.26 -27.39
CA ILE A 283 -17.03 -53.58 -27.68
C ILE A 283 -17.41 -53.72 -29.17
N ASN A 284 -17.99 -52.67 -29.75
CA ASN A 284 -18.35 -52.66 -31.17
C ASN A 284 -17.14 -52.68 -32.09
N LEU A 285 -16.01 -52.08 -31.67
CA LEU A 285 -14.75 -52.10 -32.41
C LEU A 285 -13.90 -53.36 -32.18
N ASP A 286 -14.22 -54.21 -31.20
CA ASP A 286 -13.49 -55.45 -30.94
C ASP A 286 -13.72 -56.50 -32.06
N ASN A 287 -12.82 -57.47 -32.18
CA ASN A 287 -12.86 -58.57 -33.16
C ASN A 287 -13.82 -59.71 -32.76
N LEU A 288 -14.77 -59.45 -31.86
CA LEU A 288 -15.80 -60.41 -31.44
C LEU A 288 -16.85 -60.62 -32.54
N SER A 289 -17.46 -61.81 -32.58
CA SER A 289 -18.62 -62.06 -33.47
C SER A 289 -19.83 -61.19 -33.08
N GLN A 290 -20.71 -60.90 -34.04
CA GLN A 290 -21.91 -60.09 -33.78
C GLN A 290 -22.81 -60.68 -32.67
N LYS A 291 -22.91 -62.02 -32.59
CA LYS A 291 -23.64 -62.71 -31.53
C LYS A 291 -23.02 -62.48 -30.15
N GLN A 292 -21.69 -62.52 -30.05
CA GLN A 292 -20.98 -62.23 -28.80
C GLN A 292 -21.14 -60.76 -28.39
N LYS A 293 -20.99 -59.82 -29.34
CA LYS A 293 -21.20 -58.39 -29.10
C LYS A 293 -22.60 -58.12 -28.56
N SER A 294 -23.63 -58.66 -29.21
CA SER A 294 -25.03 -58.50 -28.80
C SER A 294 -25.29 -59.02 -27.37
N GLY A 295 -24.78 -60.22 -27.03
CA GLY A 295 -24.94 -60.79 -25.69
C GLY A 295 -24.21 -60.03 -24.57
N ILE A 296 -23.11 -59.34 -24.89
CA ILE A 296 -22.42 -58.45 -23.94
C ILE A 296 -23.22 -57.15 -23.79
N LEU A 297 -23.58 -56.53 -24.91
CA LEU A 297 -24.26 -55.23 -24.93
C LEU A 297 -25.65 -55.28 -24.28
N SER A 298 -26.37 -56.40 -24.37
CA SER A 298 -27.68 -56.58 -23.72
C SER A 298 -27.63 -56.50 -22.20
N ASN A 299 -26.45 -56.73 -21.60
CA ASN A 299 -26.23 -56.70 -20.15
C ASN A 299 -25.56 -55.40 -19.67
N LEU A 300 -25.27 -54.47 -20.58
CA LEU A 300 -24.67 -53.18 -20.28
C LEU A 300 -25.69 -52.06 -20.41
N SER A 301 -25.66 -51.13 -19.45
CA SER A 301 -26.47 -49.93 -19.46
C SER A 301 -25.70 -48.76 -18.86
N PRO A 302 -26.18 -47.51 -19.01
CA PRO A 302 -25.66 -46.36 -18.27
C PRO A 302 -25.71 -46.49 -16.75
N LYS A 303 -26.42 -47.50 -16.21
CA LYS A 303 -26.53 -47.82 -14.78
C LYS A 303 -25.63 -48.99 -14.35
N SER A 304 -24.94 -49.64 -15.28
CA SER A 304 -24.00 -50.72 -14.95
C SER A 304 -22.92 -50.23 -13.99
N SER A 305 -22.36 -51.14 -13.19
CA SER A 305 -21.31 -50.80 -12.23
C SER A 305 -20.10 -50.19 -12.92
N GLU A 306 -19.43 -49.28 -12.22
CA GLU A 306 -18.22 -48.63 -12.72
C GLU A 306 -17.16 -49.64 -13.16
N ASN A 307 -16.92 -50.69 -12.36
CA ASN A 307 -15.95 -51.73 -12.67
C ASN A 307 -16.28 -52.48 -13.97
N ASN A 308 -17.56 -52.76 -14.23
CA ASN A 308 -17.98 -53.45 -15.45
C ASN A 308 -17.76 -52.59 -16.70
N LEU A 309 -18.04 -51.29 -16.62
CA LEU A 309 -17.79 -50.37 -17.74
C LEU A 309 -16.30 -50.14 -17.95
N LEU A 310 -15.55 -49.92 -16.87
CA LEU A 310 -14.10 -49.75 -16.90
C LEU A 310 -13.39 -50.98 -17.46
N TYR A 311 -13.86 -52.19 -17.15
CA TYR A 311 -13.31 -53.42 -17.70
C TYR A 311 -13.28 -53.41 -19.24
N TRP A 312 -14.41 -53.06 -19.87
CA TRP A 312 -14.51 -53.00 -21.34
C TRP A 312 -13.69 -51.84 -21.92
N ILE A 313 -13.62 -50.71 -21.22
CA ILE A 313 -12.79 -49.57 -21.63
C ILE A 313 -11.30 -49.93 -21.60
N TYR A 314 -10.80 -50.52 -20.50
CA TYR A 314 -9.39 -50.93 -20.41
C TYR A 314 -9.04 -52.03 -21.41
N THR A 315 -9.96 -52.98 -21.62
CA THR A 315 -9.80 -54.01 -22.65
C THR A 315 -9.66 -53.38 -24.04
N GLY A 316 -10.54 -52.44 -24.39
CA GLY A 316 -10.50 -51.75 -25.67
C GLY A 316 -9.27 -50.84 -25.86
N ARG A 317 -8.75 -50.25 -24.77
CA ARG A 317 -7.50 -49.46 -24.78
C ARG A 317 -6.24 -50.31 -24.82
N GLY A 318 -6.35 -51.64 -24.69
CA GLY A 318 -5.21 -52.55 -24.65
C GLY A 318 -4.52 -52.66 -23.27
N ASP A 319 -5.10 -52.08 -22.22
CA ASP A 319 -4.60 -52.25 -20.84
C ASP A 319 -5.20 -53.52 -20.21
N PHE A 320 -4.77 -54.66 -20.73
CA PHE A 320 -5.34 -55.96 -20.35
C PHE A 320 -5.00 -56.37 -18.91
N LYS A 321 -3.96 -55.79 -18.30
CA LYS A 321 -3.63 -56.05 -16.89
C LYS A 321 -4.64 -55.34 -15.97
N ALA A 322 -4.98 -54.08 -16.25
CA ALA A 322 -6.03 -53.38 -15.53
C ALA A 322 -7.39 -54.07 -15.72
N ALA A 323 -7.70 -54.50 -16.94
CA ALA A 323 -8.91 -55.28 -17.23
C ALA A 323 -8.96 -56.60 -16.43
N LEU A 324 -7.86 -57.36 -16.39
CA LEU A 324 -7.80 -58.60 -15.62
C LEU A 324 -8.04 -58.36 -14.12
N ASN A 325 -7.43 -57.33 -13.54
CA ASN A 325 -7.62 -57.00 -12.13
C ASN A 325 -9.09 -56.64 -11.83
N LEU A 326 -9.72 -55.82 -12.68
CA LEU A 326 -11.15 -55.53 -12.56
C LEU A 326 -11.99 -56.79 -12.68
N ALA A 327 -11.71 -57.67 -13.64
CA ALA A 327 -12.44 -58.93 -13.80
C ALA A 327 -12.33 -59.86 -12.59
N GLN A 328 -11.14 -59.95 -11.99
CA GLN A 328 -10.91 -60.70 -10.75
C GLN A 328 -11.70 -60.11 -9.57
N GLY A 329 -11.74 -58.77 -9.46
CA GLY A 329 -12.52 -58.07 -8.45
C GLY A 329 -14.04 -58.20 -8.66
N ILE A 330 -14.51 -58.25 -9.91
CA ILE A 330 -15.92 -58.53 -10.25
C ILE A 330 -16.27 -59.99 -9.94
N GLY A 331 -15.31 -60.91 -10.07
CA GLY A 331 -15.51 -62.35 -9.85
C GLY A 331 -16.15 -63.06 -11.05
N ASP A 332 -16.18 -62.43 -12.23
CA ASP A 332 -16.77 -63.01 -13.43
C ASP A 332 -15.73 -63.85 -14.19
N ASN A 333 -15.89 -65.18 -14.14
CA ASN A 333 -14.99 -66.12 -14.81
C ASN A 333 -14.91 -65.91 -16.33
N GLN A 334 -15.97 -65.42 -16.98
CA GLN A 334 -15.96 -65.13 -18.42
C GLN A 334 -15.10 -63.91 -18.73
N LEU A 335 -15.23 -62.84 -17.95
CA LEU A 335 -14.38 -61.65 -18.09
C LEU A 335 -12.91 -61.98 -17.77
N ILE A 336 -12.66 -62.78 -16.74
CA ILE A 336 -11.30 -63.22 -16.40
C ILE A 336 -10.68 -64.03 -17.54
N LEU A 337 -11.43 -64.99 -18.11
CA LEU A 337 -11.00 -65.78 -19.26
C LEU A 337 -10.67 -64.90 -20.47
N TYR A 338 -11.54 -63.94 -20.77
CA TYR A 338 -11.34 -63.02 -21.89
C TYR A 338 -10.09 -62.15 -21.71
N ALA A 339 -9.88 -61.59 -20.52
CA ALA A 339 -8.70 -60.78 -20.21
C ALA A 339 -7.39 -61.59 -20.35
N TYR A 340 -7.35 -62.84 -19.88
CA TYR A 340 -6.19 -63.72 -20.07
C TYR A 340 -5.95 -64.05 -21.55
N THR A 341 -7.01 -64.25 -22.33
CA THR A 341 -6.90 -64.50 -23.78
C THR A 341 -6.26 -63.30 -24.48
N LYS A 342 -6.74 -62.09 -24.19
CA LYS A 342 -6.15 -60.85 -24.74
C LYS A 342 -4.69 -60.64 -24.30
N LEU A 343 -4.37 -60.92 -23.03
CA LEU A 343 -2.99 -60.89 -22.52
C LEU A 343 -2.09 -61.88 -23.27
N TYR A 344 -2.57 -63.09 -23.53
CA TYR A 344 -1.86 -64.11 -24.29
C TYR A 344 -1.59 -63.64 -25.72
N ASP A 345 -2.62 -63.18 -26.42
CA ASP A 345 -2.51 -62.70 -27.81
C ASP A 345 -1.55 -61.51 -27.93
N ALA A 346 -1.68 -60.53 -27.04
CA ALA A 346 -0.79 -59.37 -27.01
C ALA A 346 0.67 -59.74 -26.70
N THR A 347 0.88 -60.69 -25.79
CA THR A 347 2.23 -61.20 -25.46
C THR A 347 2.82 -61.96 -26.65
N LYS A 348 2.00 -62.76 -27.34
CA LYS A 348 2.42 -63.53 -28.53
C LYS A 348 2.85 -62.60 -29.67
N ALA A 349 2.09 -61.52 -29.91
CA ALA A 349 2.39 -60.53 -30.95
C ALA A 349 3.55 -59.57 -30.61
N ASN A 350 4.02 -59.52 -29.36
CA ASN A 350 5.07 -58.59 -28.95
C ASN A 350 6.47 -59.10 -29.38
N ASN A 351 7.12 -58.38 -30.30
CA ASN A 351 8.45 -58.69 -30.82
C ASN A 351 9.60 -58.12 -29.98
N ASN A 352 9.31 -57.24 -29.03
CA ASN A 352 10.31 -56.52 -28.23
C ASN A 352 10.54 -57.18 -26.86
N LEU A 353 9.84 -58.26 -26.55
CA LEU A 353 9.94 -58.97 -25.27
C LEU A 353 11.04 -60.03 -25.33
N ASP A 354 11.88 -60.08 -24.30
CA ASP A 354 12.87 -61.15 -24.12
C ASP A 354 12.24 -62.54 -24.27
N GLY A 355 12.90 -63.43 -25.02
CA GLY A 355 12.35 -64.74 -25.41
C GLY A 355 11.99 -65.62 -24.22
N ALA A 356 12.83 -65.66 -23.19
CA ALA A 356 12.59 -66.46 -22.00
C ALA A 356 11.39 -65.91 -21.19
N LYS A 357 11.35 -64.59 -20.97
CA LYS A 357 10.22 -63.93 -20.31
C LYS A 357 8.92 -64.10 -21.09
N LYS A 358 8.97 -64.00 -22.43
CA LYS A 358 7.83 -64.21 -23.32
C LYS A 358 7.26 -65.61 -23.16
N GLN A 359 8.12 -66.63 -23.20
CA GLN A 359 7.69 -68.02 -23.06
C GLN A 359 7.09 -68.29 -21.68
N GLN A 360 7.68 -67.72 -20.62
CA GLN A 360 7.15 -67.83 -19.26
C GLN A 360 5.74 -67.22 -19.15
N LEU A 361 5.54 -66.00 -19.64
CA LEU A 361 4.24 -65.33 -19.60
C LEU A 361 3.20 -66.06 -20.45
N LEU A 362 3.55 -66.53 -21.65
CA LEU A 362 2.64 -67.32 -22.49
C LEU A 362 2.22 -68.61 -21.81
N LYS A 363 3.13 -69.30 -21.12
CA LYS A 363 2.80 -70.48 -20.32
C LYS A 363 1.83 -70.12 -19.19
N THR A 364 2.15 -69.10 -18.40
CA THR A 364 1.31 -68.66 -17.28
C THR A 364 -0.09 -68.24 -17.74
N TYR A 365 -0.20 -67.46 -18.82
CA TYR A 365 -1.49 -67.05 -19.36
C TYR A 365 -2.25 -68.23 -19.96
N GLY A 366 -1.57 -69.14 -20.69
CA GLY A 366 -2.17 -70.37 -21.22
C GLY A 366 -2.75 -71.28 -20.14
N ASP A 367 -2.00 -71.52 -19.07
CA ASP A 367 -2.46 -72.34 -17.94
C ASP A 367 -3.71 -71.73 -17.28
N ASN A 368 -3.75 -70.40 -17.13
CA ASN A 368 -4.93 -69.70 -16.62
C ASN A 368 -6.11 -69.73 -17.59
N ILE A 369 -5.89 -69.61 -18.91
CA ILE A 369 -6.94 -69.77 -19.92
C ILE A 369 -7.58 -71.14 -19.78
N THR A 370 -6.80 -72.23 -19.76
CA THR A 370 -7.34 -73.60 -19.57
C THR A 370 -8.11 -73.75 -18.26
N LYS A 371 -7.60 -73.15 -17.18
CA LYS A 371 -8.27 -73.18 -15.86
C LYS A 371 -9.63 -72.49 -15.88
N TYR A 372 -9.73 -71.30 -16.46
CA TYR A 372 -10.97 -70.53 -16.48
C TYR A 372 -11.95 -71.01 -17.57
N ASP A 373 -11.45 -71.54 -18.68
CA ASP A 373 -12.27 -72.20 -19.72
C ASP A 373 -13.06 -73.36 -19.14
N LYS A 374 -12.41 -74.26 -18.37
CA LYS A 374 -13.09 -75.33 -17.63
C LYS A 374 -14.16 -74.81 -16.66
N LYS A 375 -13.91 -73.68 -15.99
CA LYS A 375 -14.87 -73.07 -15.05
C LYS A 375 -16.08 -72.44 -15.77
N VAL A 376 -15.90 -71.93 -16.98
CA VAL A 376 -16.98 -71.35 -17.79
C VAL A 376 -17.78 -72.47 -18.47
N GLY A 377 -17.12 -73.44 -19.10
CA GLY A 377 -17.76 -74.59 -19.75
C GLY A 377 -18.49 -75.52 -18.76
N GLY A 378 -17.96 -75.68 -17.53
CA GLY A 378 -18.62 -76.45 -16.48
C GLY A 378 -19.95 -75.84 -15.99
N LYS A 379 -20.16 -74.52 -16.15
CA LYS A 379 -21.43 -73.87 -15.82
C LYS A 379 -22.49 -74.01 -16.93
N ALA A 380 -22.08 -74.13 -18.19
CA ALA A 380 -23.02 -74.37 -19.30
C ALA A 380 -23.67 -75.76 -19.21
N ASN A 381 -22.93 -76.77 -18.75
CA ASN A 381 -23.42 -78.14 -18.60
C ASN A 381 -24.27 -78.39 -17.34
N ALA A 382 -24.28 -77.45 -16.38
CA ALA A 382 -25.08 -77.56 -15.15
C ALA A 382 -26.53 -77.07 -15.35
N ASN A 383 -26.81 -76.24 -16.36
CA ASN A 383 -28.16 -75.73 -16.67
C ASN A 383 -28.92 -76.55 -17.72
N THR A 384 -28.33 -77.62 -18.26
CA THR A 384 -29.00 -78.60 -19.15
C THR A 384 -29.40 -79.89 -18.44
N ALA A 385 -29.20 -79.95 -17.11
CA ALA A 385 -29.65 -81.04 -16.26
C ALA A 385 -30.65 -80.53 -15.22
N GLN A 386 -31.77 -79.96 -15.69
CA GLN A 386 -33.00 -79.78 -14.92
C GLN A 386 -34.20 -79.89 -15.85
#